data_AF-A0A496XJ82-F1
#
_entry.id   AF-A0A496XJ82-F1
#
_cell.length_a   1.000
_cell.length_b   1.000
_cell.length_c   1.000
_cell.angle_alpha   90.00
_cell.angle_beta   90.00
_cell.angle_gamma   90.00
#
_symmetry.space_group_name_H-M   'P 1'
#
loop_
_entity.id
_entity.type
_entity.pdbx_description
1 polymer ?
#
loop_
_entity_poly.entity_id
_entity_poly.type
_entity_poly.pdbx_seq_one_letter_code
_entity_poly.pdbx_strand_id
1 'polypeptide(L)'
;MQPKASLSGWKRVTPALDIEVQHGIPVHVYCKDTVQPYDDHQITDRVHELTGLSVSVHDAINLSTKEHEWSVCIDKSEFVEVLHRLALASAAMFVDRFHKPIDQSAVDWNRSEFSYDFNHAVEHCCIPWGTLDKQRYFERYTHVMKTESLRLVDAGISPLIDAE
;
A
#
# COMPACT_ATOMS: atom_id res chain seq x y z
N MET A 1 10.69 15.54 -1.99
CA MET A 1 9.70 14.58 -2.53
C MET A 1 9.20 13.79 -1.33
N GLN A 2 7.93 13.90 -0.94
CA GLN A 2 7.40 13.09 0.16
C GLN A 2 7.46 11.60 -0.24
N PRO A 3 7.80 10.67 0.67
CA PRO A 3 7.75 9.25 0.37
C PRO A 3 6.32 8.88 -0.04
N LYS A 4 6.14 8.22 -1.19
CA LYS A 4 4.80 7.77 -1.62
C LYS A 4 4.12 6.87 -0.58
N ALA A 5 4.90 6.22 0.28
CA ALA A 5 4.43 5.42 1.41
C ALA A 5 3.63 6.19 2.49
N SER A 6 3.66 7.53 2.50
CA SER A 6 2.83 8.33 3.42
C SER A 6 1.46 8.72 2.86
N LEU A 7 1.11 8.27 1.64
CA LEU A 7 -0.16 8.60 1.00
C LEU A 7 -1.24 7.60 1.45
N SER A 8 -2.13 8.01 2.36
CA SER A 8 -3.28 7.19 2.77
C SER A 8 -4.62 7.94 2.66
N GLY A 9 -5.71 7.19 2.57
CA GLY A 9 -7.11 7.65 2.47
C GLY A 9 -7.60 7.91 1.06
N TRP A 10 -8.87 8.32 0.93
CA TRP A 10 -9.51 8.64 -0.35
C TRP A 10 -8.89 9.88 -1.01
N LYS A 11 -8.48 9.73 -2.27
CA LYS A 11 -7.91 10.79 -3.12
C LYS A 11 -8.80 11.04 -4.31
N ARG A 12 -9.34 12.24 -4.39
CA ARG A 12 -10.07 12.70 -5.57
C ARG A 12 -9.10 12.97 -6.71
N VAL A 13 -9.20 12.20 -7.78
CA VAL A 13 -8.38 12.39 -9.00
C VAL A 13 -9.13 13.19 -10.05
N THR A 14 -10.45 12.98 -10.15
CA THR A 14 -11.35 13.82 -10.96
C THR A 14 -12.67 14.03 -10.21
N PRO A 15 -13.54 14.97 -10.63
CA PRO A 15 -14.85 15.15 -9.99
C PRO A 15 -15.74 13.89 -9.93
N ALA A 16 -15.40 12.87 -10.71
CA ALA A 16 -16.14 11.64 -10.86
C ALA A 16 -15.35 10.40 -10.42
N LEU A 17 -14.08 10.54 -10.02
CA LEU A 17 -13.18 9.42 -9.72
C LEU A 17 -12.40 9.69 -8.44
N ASP A 18 -12.65 8.88 -7.43
CA ASP A 18 -11.93 8.86 -6.16
C ASP A 18 -11.15 7.52 -6.06
N ILE A 19 -9.93 7.55 -5.55
CA ILE A 19 -9.07 6.37 -5.38
C ILE A 19 -8.71 6.25 -3.91
N GLU A 20 -8.99 5.11 -3.29
CA GLU A 20 -8.49 4.79 -1.96
C GLU A 20 -7.05 4.30 -2.04
N VAL A 21 -6.20 4.88 -1.20
CA VAL A 21 -4.80 4.52 -1.10
C VAL A 21 -4.49 4.18 0.35
N GLN A 22 -3.72 3.11 0.58
CA GLN A 22 -3.16 2.74 1.87
C GLN A 22 -1.64 2.69 1.73
N HIS A 23 -0.91 3.53 2.43
CA HIS A 23 0.56 3.56 2.38
C HIS A 23 1.13 3.69 0.95
N GLY A 24 0.48 4.48 0.11
CA GLY A 24 0.82 4.64 -1.30
C GLY A 24 0.37 3.49 -2.21
N ILE A 25 -0.32 2.47 -1.68
CA ILE A 25 -0.82 1.30 -2.39
C ILE A 25 -2.30 1.54 -2.73
N PRO A 26 -2.72 1.54 -4.01
CA PRO A 26 -4.13 1.68 -4.36
C PRO A 26 -4.89 0.43 -3.94
N VAL A 27 -6.09 0.59 -3.37
CA VAL A 27 -6.90 -0.53 -2.84
C VAL A 27 -8.28 -0.59 -3.49
N HIS A 28 -8.95 0.57 -3.58
CA HIS A 28 -10.26 0.68 -4.22
C HIS A 28 -10.31 1.89 -5.16
N VAL A 29 -11.14 1.76 -6.17
CA VAL A 29 -11.50 2.86 -7.07
C VAL A 29 -13.01 3.07 -6.96
N TYR A 30 -13.42 4.30 -6.68
CA TYR A 30 -14.81 4.71 -6.66
C TYR A 30 -15.08 5.68 -7.81
N CYS A 31 -16.09 5.38 -8.62
CA CYS A 31 -16.55 6.25 -9.70
C CYS A 31 -18.01 6.63 -9.52
N LYS A 32 -18.29 7.92 -9.70
CA LYS A 32 -19.64 8.47 -9.79
C LYS A 32 -19.94 8.74 -11.26
N ASP A 33 -20.95 8.04 -11.77
CA ASP A 33 -21.39 8.01 -13.16
C ASP A 33 -21.54 9.42 -13.75
N THR A 34 -20.50 9.79 -14.51
CA THR A 34 -20.57 10.82 -15.53
C THR A 34 -21.18 10.19 -16.78
N VAL A 35 -21.84 11.01 -17.61
CA VAL A 35 -22.50 10.63 -18.88
C VAL A 35 -21.64 9.73 -19.79
N GLN A 36 -20.33 9.67 -19.55
CA GLN A 36 -19.40 8.70 -20.10
C GLN A 36 -18.71 7.95 -18.94
N PRO A 37 -18.86 6.63 -18.81
CA PRO A 37 -18.15 5.84 -17.82
C PRO A 37 -16.65 5.85 -18.14
N TYR A 38 -15.81 5.84 -17.09
CA TYR A 38 -14.38 5.63 -17.25
C TYR A 38 -14.15 4.21 -17.78
N ASP A 39 -13.31 4.08 -18.80
CA ASP A 39 -12.79 2.77 -19.20
C ASP A 39 -11.62 2.36 -18.31
N ASP A 40 -11.30 1.06 -18.33
CA ASP A 40 -10.24 0.47 -17.51
C ASP A 40 -8.88 1.15 -17.73
N HIS A 41 -8.58 1.58 -18.96
CA HIS A 41 -7.31 2.25 -19.28
C HIS A 41 -7.20 3.60 -18.58
N GLN A 42 -8.27 4.40 -18.63
CA GLN A 42 -8.29 5.69 -17.96
C GLN A 42 -8.15 5.53 -16.44
N ILE A 43 -8.77 4.51 -15.84
CA ILE A 43 -8.62 4.24 -14.39
C ILE A 43 -7.17 3.87 -14.08
N THR A 44 -6.59 2.92 -14.82
CA THR A 44 -5.21 2.48 -14.62
C THR A 44 -4.21 3.63 -14.78
N ASP A 45 -4.38 4.50 -15.78
CA ASP A 45 -3.52 5.67 -15.97
C ASP A 45 -3.59 6.62 -14.78
N ARG A 46 -4.79 6.89 -14.25
CA ARG A 46 -4.97 7.75 -13.07
C ARG A 46 -4.40 7.15 -11.80
N VAL A 47 -4.56 5.84 -11.60
CA VAL A 47 -3.92 5.13 -10.49
C VAL A 47 -2.40 5.22 -10.60
N HIS A 48 -1.85 5.05 -11.81
CA HIS A 48 -0.41 5.13 -12.06
C HIS A 48 0.14 6.54 -11.85
N GLU A 49 -0.56 7.58 -12.31
CA GLU A 49 -0.18 8.98 -12.05
C GLU A 49 -0.14 9.28 -10.55
N LEU A 50 -1.12 8.79 -9.79
CA LEU A 50 -1.24 9.03 -8.34
C LEU A 50 -0.19 8.24 -7.53
N THR A 51 -0.06 6.94 -7.80
CA THR A 51 0.67 6.00 -6.95
C THR A 51 2.00 5.53 -7.56
N GLY A 52 2.18 5.69 -8.87
CA GLY A 52 3.26 5.10 -9.65
C GLY A 52 3.20 3.58 -9.78
N LEU A 53 2.09 2.95 -9.38
CA LEU A 53 1.88 1.51 -9.50
C LEU A 53 0.98 1.22 -10.69
N SER A 54 1.24 0.09 -11.33
CA SER A 54 0.48 -0.41 -12.47
C SER A 54 -0.61 -1.35 -11.94
N VAL A 55 -1.86 -1.15 -12.35
CA VAL A 55 -2.99 -1.95 -11.85
C VAL A 55 -3.89 -2.46 -12.96
N SER A 56 -4.58 -3.57 -12.67
CA SER A 56 -5.80 -3.98 -13.36
C SER A 56 -7.00 -3.80 -12.43
N VAL A 57 -8.10 -3.32 -13.00
CA VAL A 57 -9.38 -3.19 -12.29
C VAL A 57 -10.19 -4.47 -12.46
N HIS A 58 -10.77 -4.95 -11.37
CA HIS A 58 -11.61 -6.14 -11.34
C HIS A 58 -12.88 -5.87 -10.54
N ASP A 59 -13.87 -6.75 -10.70
CA ASP A 59 -15.01 -6.88 -9.79
C ASP A 59 -15.77 -5.58 -9.52
N ALA A 60 -16.32 -4.98 -10.59
CA ALA A 60 -17.17 -3.80 -10.48
C ALA A 60 -18.42 -4.09 -9.63
N ILE A 61 -18.51 -3.46 -8.46
CA ILE A 61 -19.68 -3.48 -7.59
C ILE A 61 -20.53 -2.24 -7.90
N ASN A 62 -21.77 -2.47 -8.30
CA ASN A 62 -22.76 -1.40 -8.45
C ASN A 62 -23.29 -1.01 -7.07
N LEU A 63 -22.86 0.12 -6.54
CA LEU A 63 -23.35 0.67 -5.28
C LEU A 63 -24.72 1.33 -5.46
N SER A 64 -24.94 1.98 -6.60
CA SER A 64 -26.23 2.53 -7.01
C SER A 64 -26.33 2.63 -8.54
N THR A 65 -27.41 3.21 -9.07
CA THR A 65 -27.59 3.42 -10.53
C THR A 65 -26.50 4.28 -11.16
N LYS A 66 -25.74 5.02 -10.35
CA LYS A 66 -24.72 5.97 -10.80
C LYS A 66 -23.43 5.89 -10.01
N GLU A 67 -23.22 4.85 -9.22
CA GLU A 67 -22.04 4.77 -8.34
C GLU A 67 -21.50 3.36 -8.39
N HIS A 68 -20.21 3.27 -8.69
CA HIS A 68 -19.49 2.03 -8.97
C HIS A 68 -18.22 2.00 -8.14
N GLU A 69 -17.87 0.83 -7.63
CA GLU A 69 -16.63 0.58 -6.92
C GLU A 69 -15.91 -0.61 -7.54
N TRP A 70 -14.60 -0.52 -7.72
CA TRP A 70 -13.76 -1.61 -8.21
C TRP A 70 -12.65 -1.88 -7.20
N SER A 71 -12.35 -3.16 -7.02
CA SER A 71 -11.09 -3.59 -6.43
C SER A 71 -9.98 -3.52 -7.47
N VAL A 72 -8.75 -3.24 -7.03
CA VAL A 72 -7.57 -3.21 -7.92
C VAL A 72 -6.61 -4.35 -7.60
N CYS A 73 -6.04 -4.93 -8.64
CA CYS A 73 -4.90 -5.83 -8.55
C CYS A 73 -3.66 -5.11 -9.09
N ILE A 74 -2.62 -5.00 -8.28
CA ILE A 74 -1.34 -4.43 -8.70
C ILE A 74 -0.59 -5.45 -9.54
N ASP A 75 0.15 -4.99 -10.56
CA ASP A 75 1.00 -5.87 -11.36
C ASP A 75 1.97 -6.64 -10.46
N LYS A 76 1.93 -7.98 -10.55
CA LYS A 76 2.78 -8.89 -9.76
C LYS A 76 4.28 -8.59 -9.86
N SER A 77 4.74 -7.96 -10.94
CA SER A 77 6.14 -7.55 -11.10
C SER A 77 6.54 -6.43 -10.12
N GLU A 78 5.55 -5.69 -9.60
CA GLU A 78 5.71 -4.62 -8.61
C GLU A 78 5.58 -5.12 -7.16
N PHE A 79 5.42 -6.43 -6.92
CA PHE A 79 5.28 -7.02 -5.57
C PHE A 79 6.36 -6.54 -4.59
N VAL A 80 7.61 -6.44 -5.05
CA VAL A 80 8.74 -5.99 -4.21
C VAL A 80 8.57 -4.53 -3.77
N GLU A 81 8.00 -3.68 -4.63
CA GLU A 81 7.71 -2.29 -4.32
C GLU A 81 6.53 -2.16 -3.35
N VAL A 82 5.47 -2.96 -3.54
CA VAL A 82 4.34 -3.02 -2.59
C VAL A 82 4.83 -3.43 -1.20
N LEU A 83 5.58 -4.53 -1.11
CA LEU A 83 6.15 -5.00 0.17
C LEU A 83 7.13 -3.98 0.77
N HIS A 84 7.85 -3.21 -0.06
CA HIS A 84 8.70 -2.13 0.41
C HIS A 84 7.90 -1.01 1.06
N ARG A 85 6.77 -0.58 0.46
CA ARG A 85 5.89 0.45 1.01
C ARG A 85 5.29 0.03 2.36
N LEU A 86 4.84 -1.21 2.46
CA LEU A 86 4.35 -1.78 3.72
C LEU A 86 5.46 -1.81 4.78
N ALA A 87 6.69 -2.22 4.43
CA ALA A 87 7.81 -2.20 5.36
C ALA A 87 8.12 -0.78 5.90
N LEU A 88 7.97 0.26 5.07
CA LEU A 88 8.12 1.65 5.50
C LEU A 88 6.98 2.07 6.44
N ALA A 89 5.75 1.66 6.15
CA ALA A 89 4.59 1.92 7.01
C ALA A 89 4.74 1.24 8.38
N SER A 90 5.13 -0.04 8.41
CA SER A 90 5.36 -0.80 9.63
C SER A 90 6.52 -0.23 10.47
N ALA A 91 7.57 0.30 9.82
CA ALA A 91 8.62 1.04 10.52
C ALA A 91 8.09 2.31 11.18
N ALA A 92 7.26 3.07 10.46
CA ALA A 92 6.63 4.29 10.93
C ALA A 92 5.67 4.03 12.10
N MET A 93 4.83 2.99 12.02
CA MET A 93 3.97 2.54 13.13
C MET A 93 4.76 2.15 14.37
N PHE A 94 5.90 1.46 14.21
CA PHE A 94 6.76 1.12 15.34
C PHE A 94 7.31 2.38 16.02
N VAL A 95 7.83 3.31 15.23
CA VAL A 95 8.40 4.57 15.77
C VAL A 95 7.32 5.40 16.46
N ASP A 96 6.12 5.49 15.88
CA ASP A 96 5.00 6.20 16.51
C ASP A 96 4.61 5.58 17.85
N ARG A 97 4.54 4.24 17.91
CA ARG A 97 4.16 3.53 19.14
C ARG A 97 5.24 3.57 20.23
N PHE A 98 6.51 3.37 19.86
CA PHE A 98 7.58 3.10 20.82
C PHE A 98 8.62 4.23 20.92
N HIS A 99 8.57 5.23 20.05
CA HIS A 99 9.46 6.39 20.01
C HIS A 99 10.96 6.03 20.01
N LYS A 100 11.30 4.88 19.40
CA LYS A 100 12.66 4.34 19.33
C LYS A 100 12.86 3.53 18.04
N PRO A 101 14.10 3.31 17.57
CA PRO A 101 14.34 2.51 16.38
C PRO A 101 14.14 1.02 16.66
N ILE A 102 13.87 0.26 15.60
CA ILE A 102 13.77 -1.20 15.66
C ILE A 102 15.17 -1.77 15.80
N ASP A 103 15.43 -2.45 16.92
CA ASP A 103 16.71 -3.07 17.23
C ASP A 103 16.67 -4.60 17.10
N GLN A 104 17.74 -5.28 17.51
CA GLN A 104 17.83 -6.74 17.45
C GLN A 104 16.92 -7.45 18.46
N SER A 105 16.44 -6.76 19.50
CA SER A 105 15.54 -7.34 20.51
C SER A 105 14.09 -7.41 20.04
N ALA A 106 13.71 -6.63 19.03
CA ALA A 106 12.37 -6.61 18.44
C ALA A 106 12.09 -7.79 17.48
N VAL A 107 12.52 -9.00 17.83
CA VAL A 107 12.37 -10.21 16.97
C VAL A 107 10.91 -10.51 16.67
N ASP A 108 10.04 -10.38 17.68
CA ASP A 108 8.61 -10.67 17.56
C ASP A 108 7.92 -9.70 16.61
N TRP A 109 8.30 -8.41 16.65
CA TRP A 109 7.84 -7.40 15.70
C TRP A 109 8.25 -7.75 14.28
N ASN A 110 9.55 -8.02 14.06
CA ASN A 110 10.07 -8.36 12.73
C ASN A 110 9.32 -9.52 12.07
N ARG A 111 8.99 -10.58 12.83
CA ARG A 111 8.29 -11.75 12.29
C ARG A 111 6.80 -11.52 12.09
N SER A 112 6.15 -10.83 13.02
CA SER A 112 4.71 -10.59 12.98
C SER A 112 4.35 -9.64 11.85
N GLU A 113 5.00 -8.48 11.79
CA GLU A 113 4.76 -7.47 10.76
C GLU A 113 5.13 -7.99 9.37
N PHE A 114 6.26 -8.71 9.24
CA PHE A 114 6.58 -9.34 7.96
C PHE A 114 5.49 -10.31 7.49
N SER A 115 4.95 -11.13 8.40
CA SER A 115 3.93 -12.11 8.02
C SER A 115 2.64 -11.43 7.59
N TYR A 116 2.26 -10.35 8.29
CA TYR A 116 1.11 -9.51 7.98
C TYR A 116 1.29 -8.79 6.63
N ASP A 117 2.36 -8.02 6.48
CA ASP A 117 2.64 -7.22 5.28
C ASP A 117 2.88 -8.08 4.04
N PHE A 118 3.52 -9.25 4.20
CA PHE A 118 3.70 -10.18 3.08
C PHE A 118 2.36 -10.69 2.57
N ASN A 119 1.44 -11.03 3.48
CA ASN A 119 0.12 -11.52 3.09
C ASN A 119 -0.68 -10.40 2.39
N HIS A 120 -0.65 -9.18 2.93
CA HIS A 120 -1.29 -8.01 2.29
C HIS A 120 -0.67 -7.70 0.92
N ALA A 121 0.66 -7.75 0.78
CA ALA A 121 1.29 -7.57 -0.53
C ALA A 121 0.87 -8.65 -1.54
N VAL A 122 0.68 -9.90 -1.10
CA VAL A 122 0.16 -10.99 -1.95
C VAL A 122 -1.28 -10.71 -2.37
N GLU A 123 -2.12 -10.22 -1.45
CA GLU A 123 -3.52 -9.85 -1.71
C GLU A 123 -3.63 -8.67 -2.67
N HIS A 124 -2.92 -7.56 -2.40
CA HIS A 124 -2.92 -6.38 -3.26
C HIS A 124 -2.40 -6.67 -4.68
N CYS A 125 -1.45 -7.61 -4.83
CA CYS A 125 -0.94 -8.03 -6.13
C CYS A 125 -1.75 -9.18 -6.75
N CYS A 126 -2.81 -9.64 -6.10
CA CYS A 126 -3.64 -10.78 -6.52
C CYS A 126 -2.82 -12.03 -6.88
N ILE A 127 -1.74 -12.26 -6.14
CA ILE A 127 -0.83 -13.39 -6.35
C ILE A 127 -1.44 -14.64 -5.70
N PRO A 128 -1.50 -15.79 -6.39
CA PRO A 128 -2.04 -17.01 -5.78
C PRO A 128 -1.24 -17.43 -4.55
N TRP A 129 -1.95 -17.80 -3.48
CA TRP A 129 -1.33 -18.21 -2.22
C TRP A 129 -0.34 -19.37 -2.39
N GLY A 130 0.78 -19.29 -1.67
CA GLY A 130 1.81 -20.33 -1.66
C GLY A 130 2.74 -20.35 -2.88
N THR A 131 2.60 -19.41 -3.83
CA THR A 131 3.46 -19.35 -5.03
C THR A 131 4.80 -18.63 -4.80
N LEU A 132 4.91 -17.84 -3.73
CA LEU A 132 6.11 -17.10 -3.39
C LEU A 132 6.83 -17.72 -2.19
N ASP A 133 8.17 -17.80 -2.28
CA ASP A 133 9.03 -18.17 -1.15
C ASP A 133 9.15 -16.99 -0.18
N LYS A 134 8.43 -17.06 0.95
CA LYS A 134 8.45 -16.04 2.01
C LYS A 134 9.87 -15.74 2.51
N GLN A 135 10.70 -16.76 2.67
CA GLN A 135 12.02 -16.60 3.30
C GLN A 135 12.92 -15.69 2.48
N ARG A 136 12.76 -15.71 1.15
CA ARG A 136 13.51 -14.86 0.22
C ARG A 136 13.34 -13.35 0.47
N TYR A 137 12.19 -12.93 1.01
CA TYR A 137 11.87 -11.51 1.17
C TYR A 137 12.14 -10.99 2.59
N PHE A 138 12.22 -11.88 3.58
CA PHE A 138 12.30 -11.52 5.00
C PHE A 138 13.50 -10.62 5.34
N GLU A 139 14.70 -10.99 4.88
CA GLU A 139 15.92 -10.24 5.20
C GLU A 139 15.88 -8.82 4.62
N ARG A 140 15.41 -8.68 3.37
CA ARG A 140 15.27 -7.37 2.73
C ARG A 140 14.20 -6.52 3.41
N TYR A 141 13.05 -7.11 3.73
CA TYR A 141 11.96 -6.44 4.43
C TYR A 141 12.42 -5.88 5.78
N THR A 142 13.04 -6.73 6.61
CA THR A 142 13.50 -6.33 7.95
C THR A 142 14.63 -5.30 7.88
N HIS A 143 15.50 -5.37 6.86
CA HIS A 143 16.51 -4.36 6.62
C HIS A 143 15.91 -2.98 6.30
N VAL A 144 14.90 -2.93 5.42
CA VAL A 144 14.18 -1.69 5.10
C VAL A 144 13.53 -1.11 6.36
N MET A 145 12.80 -1.94 7.10
CA MET A 145 12.05 -1.49 8.26
C MET A 145 12.97 -0.92 9.36
N LYS A 146 14.10 -1.60 9.64
CA LYS A 146 15.10 -1.13 10.61
C LYS A 146 15.76 0.17 10.16
N THR A 147 16.17 0.25 8.90
CA THR A 147 16.82 1.45 8.34
C THR A 147 15.87 2.65 8.39
N GLU A 148 14.60 2.46 8.04
CA GLU A 148 13.62 3.54 8.09
C GLU A 148 13.30 3.97 9.51
N SER A 149 13.15 3.03 10.45
CA SER A 149 12.90 3.36 11.85
C SER A 149 14.03 4.21 12.47
N LEU A 150 15.29 3.91 12.11
CA LEU A 150 16.44 4.71 12.52
C LEU A 150 16.39 6.11 11.92
N ARG A 151 16.13 6.20 10.61
CA ARG A 151 16.02 7.49 9.90
C ARG A 151 14.92 8.38 10.50
N LEU A 152 13.76 7.81 10.85
CA LEU A 152 12.65 8.54 11.45
C LEU A 152 13.00 9.10 12.82
N VAL A 153 13.60 8.28 13.69
CA VAL A 153 14.04 8.72 15.02
C VAL A 153 15.13 9.78 14.93
N ASP A 154 16.15 9.58 14.08
CA ASP A 154 17.24 10.54 13.90
C ASP A 154 16.73 11.89 13.36
N ALA A 155 15.68 11.87 12.54
CA ALA A 155 15.03 13.07 12.02
C ALA A 155 14.01 13.69 13.00
N GLY A 156 13.72 13.05 14.14
CA GLY A 156 12.68 13.48 15.07
C GLY A 156 11.26 13.41 14.48
N ILE A 157 11.03 12.53 13.51
CA ILE A 157 9.74 12.35 12.83
C ILE A 157 8.99 11.21 13.53
N SER A 158 7.85 11.52 14.12
CA SER A 158 6.85 10.53 14.55
C SER A 158 5.65 10.64 13.60
N PRO A 159 5.63 9.86 12.52
CA PRO A 159 4.52 9.92 11.58
C PRO A 159 3.28 9.31 12.23
N LEU A 160 2.21 10.10 12.34
CA LEU A 160 0.89 9.57 12.67
C LEU A 160 0.48 8.64 11.53
N ILE A 161 0.47 7.34 11.80
CA ILE A 161 -0.04 6.32 10.90
C ILE A 161 -1.36 5.84 11.48
N ASP A 162 -2.44 6.02 10.72
CA ASP A 162 -3.71 5.39 11.05
C ASP A 162 -3.49 3.88 11.07
N ALA A 163 -3.75 3.24 12.21
CA ALA A 163 -3.74 1.79 12.29
C ALA A 163 -4.89 1.26 11.41
N GLU A 164 -4.58 0.27 10.57
CA GLU A 164 -5.56 -0.45 9.75
C GLU A 164 -6.67 -1.12 10.58
#